data_AF-A0A963KN07-F1
#
_entry.id   AF-A0A963KN07-F1
#
_cell.length_a   1.000
_cell.length_b   1.000
_cell.length_c   1.000
_cell.angle_alpha   90.00
_cell.angle_beta   90.00
_cell.angle_gamma   90.00
#
_symmetry.space_group_name_H-M   'P 1'
#
loop_
_entity.id
_entity.type
_entity.pdbx_description
1 polymer ?
#
loop_
_entity_poly.entity_id
_entity_poly.type
_entity_poly.pdbx_seq_one_letter_code
_entity_poly.pdbx_strand_id
1 'polypeptide(L)'
;QAGSAGAASRDGALDVVAVARALENVSVQLQGQAGRMRAADHQFQQSLVVGVMDRVGTAGVPFDVEGSGYGFRVVRTLPAAAAEMPTSCQMQRP
;
A
#
# COMPACT_ATOMS: atom_id res chain seq x y z
N GLN A 1 10.23 -13.71 -4.14
CA GLN A 1 10.39 -13.83 -5.60
C GLN A 1 9.22 -13.09 -6.25
N ALA A 2 9.39 -11.81 -6.60
CA ALA A 2 8.40 -11.05 -7.35
C ALA A 2 8.82 -11.13 -8.83
N GLY A 3 8.15 -11.97 -9.61
CA GLY A 3 8.35 -12.07 -11.05
C GLY A 3 7.36 -11.15 -11.76
N SER A 4 7.71 -9.88 -11.95
CA SER A 4 7.04 -9.02 -12.94
C SER A 4 7.83 -9.13 -14.24
N ALA A 5 7.32 -9.90 -15.20
CA ALA A 5 7.75 -9.79 -16.58
C ALA A 5 7.44 -8.35 -17.04
N GLY A 6 8.48 -7.55 -17.25
CA GLY A 6 8.35 -6.17 -17.69
C GLY A 6 7.62 -6.11 -19.03
N ALA A 7 6.67 -5.19 -19.14
CA ALA A 7 6.05 -4.82 -20.41
C ALA A 7 7.16 -4.46 -21.41
N ALA A 8 7.22 -5.19 -22.52
CA ALA A 8 8.23 -4.96 -23.55
C ALA A 8 8.11 -3.52 -24.09
N SER A 9 9.21 -2.77 -24.08
CA SER A 9 9.29 -1.46 -24.71
C SER A 9 9.45 -1.61 -26.22
N ARG A 10 8.75 -0.76 -26.99
CA ARG A 10 9.07 -0.53 -28.41
C ARG A 10 9.87 0.76 -28.47
N ASP A 11 11.06 0.71 -29.06
CA ASP A 11 11.94 1.87 -29.26
C ASP A 11 12.25 2.70 -28.00
N GLY A 12 12.36 2.03 -26.83
CA GLY A 12 12.60 2.67 -25.54
C GLY A 12 11.38 3.31 -24.89
N ALA A 13 10.23 3.35 -25.57
CA ALA A 13 8.95 3.77 -24.98
C ALA A 13 8.29 2.60 -24.24
N LEU A 14 7.80 2.86 -23.03
CA LEU A 14 7.05 1.90 -22.22
C LEU A 14 5.63 1.71 -22.79
N ASP A 15 5.20 0.46 -22.95
CA ASP A 15 3.79 0.15 -23.18
C ASP A 15 3.01 0.33 -21.87
N VAL A 16 2.48 1.54 -21.68
CA VAL A 16 1.75 1.92 -20.47
C VAL A 16 0.46 1.13 -20.27
N VAL A 17 -0.17 0.63 -21.34
CA VAL A 17 -1.39 -0.20 -21.24
C VAL A 17 -1.03 -1.59 -20.73
N ALA A 18 0.05 -2.18 -21.25
CA ALA A 18 0.57 -3.45 -20.75
C ALA A 18 1.02 -3.34 -19.28
N VAL A 19 1.69 -2.24 -18.89
CA VAL A 19 2.06 -1.98 -17.49
C VAL A 19 0.82 -1.86 -16.61
N ALA A 20 -0.18 -1.08 -17.02
CA ALA A 20 -1.41 -0.91 -16.25
C ALA A 20 -2.10 -2.27 -16.02
N ARG A 21 -2.24 -3.09 -17.07
CA ARG A 21 -2.82 -4.44 -16.97
C ARG A 21 -2.03 -5.35 -16.03
N ALA A 22 -0.70 -5.25 -16.02
CA ALA A 22 0.14 -6.01 -15.10
C ALA A 22 -0.07 -5.58 -13.62
N LEU A 23 -0.35 -4.29 -13.38
CA LEU A 23 -0.55 -3.77 -12.03
C LEU A 23 -1.93 -4.10 -11.45
N GLU A 24 -2.97 -4.28 -12.25
CA GLU A 24 -4.36 -4.39 -11.77
C GLU A 24 -4.64 -5.52 -10.77
N ASN A 25 -3.82 -6.56 -10.73
CA ASN A 25 -3.93 -7.67 -9.78
C ASN A 25 -2.60 -7.98 -9.06
N VAL A 26 -1.65 -7.03 -9.09
CA VAL A 26 -0.35 -7.25 -8.47
C VAL A 26 -0.51 -7.41 -6.96
N SER A 27 0.21 -8.38 -6.39
CA SER A 27 0.38 -8.53 -4.95
C SER A 27 1.85 -8.37 -4.61
N VAL A 28 2.15 -7.55 -3.60
CA VAL A 28 3.52 -7.23 -3.20
C VAL A 28 3.71 -7.54 -1.72
N GLN A 29 4.94 -7.91 -1.37
CA GLN A 29 5.38 -8.10 0.01
C GLN A 29 6.71 -7.38 0.20
N LEU A 30 6.81 -6.57 1.25
CA LEU A 30 7.98 -5.77 1.55
C LEU A 30 8.07 -5.55 3.07
N GLN A 31 9.22 -5.84 3.67
CA GLN A 31 9.49 -5.59 5.10
C GLN A 31 8.39 -6.13 6.04
N GLY A 32 7.88 -7.32 5.77
CA GLY A 32 6.80 -7.95 6.55
C GLY A 32 5.41 -7.35 6.32
N GLN A 33 5.27 -6.34 5.46
CA GLN A 33 4.00 -5.80 5.01
C GLN A 33 3.61 -6.41 3.67
N ALA A 34 2.30 -6.51 3.43
CA ALA A 34 1.75 -7.04 2.20
C ALA A 34 0.56 -6.19 1.74
N GLY A 35 0.35 -6.15 0.43
CA GLY A 35 -0.83 -5.53 -0.17
C GLY A 35 -1.04 -5.94 -1.61
N ARG A 36 -2.21 -5.60 -2.14
CA ARG A 36 -2.60 -5.92 -3.52
C ARG A 36 -3.30 -4.75 -4.20
N MET A 37 -3.15 -4.63 -5.50
CA MET A 37 -3.98 -3.71 -6.28
C MET A 37 -5.35 -4.32 -6.53
N ARG A 38 -6.43 -3.55 -6.33
CA ARG A 38 -7.79 -3.95 -6.69
C ARG A 38 -8.11 -3.49 -8.11
N ALA A 39 -8.40 -4.41 -9.01
CA ALA A 39 -8.67 -4.09 -10.42
C ALA A 39 -9.89 -3.19 -10.65
N ALA A 40 -10.89 -3.23 -9.75
CA ALA A 40 -12.17 -2.53 -9.92
C ALA A 40 -12.04 -1.00 -9.91
N ASP A 41 -11.09 -0.46 -9.12
CA ASP A 41 -10.93 0.97 -8.91
C ASP A 41 -9.48 1.43 -8.70
N HIS A 42 -8.51 0.52 -8.89
CA HIS A 42 -7.08 0.75 -8.72
C HIS A 42 -6.71 1.27 -7.33
N GLN A 43 -7.51 0.97 -6.31
CA GLN A 43 -7.14 1.21 -4.92
C GLN A 43 -6.21 0.09 -4.43
N PHE A 44 -5.01 0.45 -3.98
CA PHE A 44 -4.12 -0.47 -3.30
C PHE A 44 -4.69 -0.84 -1.91
N GLN A 45 -4.88 -2.13 -1.68
CA GLN A 45 -5.40 -2.70 -0.45
C GLN A 45 -4.22 -3.13 0.42
N GLN A 46 -4.13 -2.54 1.61
CA GLN A 46 -3.09 -2.83 2.59
C GLN A 46 -3.65 -2.71 4.01
N SER A 47 -2.98 -3.32 4.98
CA SER A 47 -3.31 -3.14 6.39
C SER A 47 -3.07 -1.68 6.81
N LEU A 48 -3.89 -1.18 7.72
CA LEU A 48 -3.73 0.15 8.32
C LEU A 48 -3.51 0.03 9.82
N VAL A 49 -2.87 1.03 10.42
CA VAL A 49 -2.68 1.11 11.87
C VAL A 49 -3.32 2.38 12.41
N VAL A 50 -3.90 2.29 13.60
CA VAL A 50 -4.34 3.45 14.38
C VAL A 50 -3.24 3.74 15.38
N GLY A 51 -2.61 4.91 15.25
CA GLY A 51 -1.56 5.39 16.14
C GLY A 51 -2.09 6.50 17.06
N VAL A 52 -1.61 6.53 18.29
CA VAL A 52 -1.79 7.64 19.23
C VAL A 52 -0.41 8.22 19.53
N MET A 53 -0.30 9.55 19.50
CA MET A 53 0.93 10.23 19.88
C MET A 53 1.12 10.21 21.38
N ASP A 54 2.32 9.88 21.83
CA ASP A 54 2.69 9.75 23.23
C ASP A 54 4.20 10.05 23.38
N ARG A 55 4.69 10.28 24.60
CA ARG A 55 6.08 10.68 24.81
C ARG A 55 7.04 9.57 24.40
N VAL A 56 8.15 9.94 23.77
CA VAL A 56 9.22 8.99 23.47
C VAL A 56 9.74 8.33 24.74
N GLY A 57 9.98 7.03 24.67
CA GLY A 57 10.38 6.21 25.83
C GLY A 57 9.21 5.63 26.61
N THR A 58 7.97 6.10 26.39
CA THR A 58 6.78 5.36 26.83
C THR A 58 6.74 3.99 26.14
N ALA A 59 6.30 2.95 26.84
CA ALA A 59 6.20 1.60 26.28
C ALA A 59 5.38 1.60 24.98
N GLY A 60 6.00 1.18 23.87
CA GLY A 60 5.38 1.20 22.55
C GLY A 60 5.58 2.49 21.73
N VAL A 61 6.39 3.45 22.21
CA VAL A 61 6.82 4.65 21.48
C VAL A 61 8.34 4.62 21.26
N PRO A 62 8.83 3.79 20.33
CA PRO A 62 10.27 3.57 20.15
C PRO A 62 11.00 4.70 19.44
N PHE A 63 10.29 5.52 18.65
CA PHE A 63 10.89 6.52 17.78
C PHE A 63 10.22 7.88 17.97
N ASP A 64 11.05 8.92 17.95
CA ASP A 64 10.61 10.30 17.94
C ASP A 64 10.17 10.72 16.52
N VAL A 65 9.15 11.55 16.45
CA VAL A 65 8.69 12.19 15.22
C VAL A 65 9.11 13.65 15.24
N GLU A 66 9.97 13.99 14.27
CA GLU A 66 10.37 15.37 13.95
C GLU A 66 11.06 16.16 15.08
N GLY A 67 11.64 15.50 16.07
CA GLY A 67 12.31 16.14 17.20
C GLY A 67 11.34 16.69 18.26
N SER A 68 10.09 16.25 18.27
CA SER A 68 9.03 16.80 19.11
C SER A 68 9.04 16.31 20.56
N GLY A 69 9.77 15.23 20.85
CA GLY A 69 9.69 14.48 22.10
C GLY A 69 8.51 13.49 22.13
N TYR A 70 7.79 13.33 21.02
CA TYR A 70 6.63 12.46 20.88
C TYR A 70 6.77 11.53 19.67
N GLY A 71 6.16 10.35 19.78
CA GLY A 71 6.07 9.38 18.70
C GLY A 71 4.74 8.64 18.69
N PHE A 72 4.53 7.80 17.69
CA PHE A 72 3.31 7.02 17.57
C PHE A 72 3.43 5.68 18.30
N ARG A 73 2.47 5.43 19.21
CA ARG A 73 2.16 4.10 19.72
C ARG A 73 0.98 3.52 18.95
N VAL A 74 1.16 2.33 18.38
CA VAL A 74 0.07 1.63 17.68
C VAL A 74 -0.91 1.08 18.70
N VAL A 75 -2.18 1.49 18.60
CA VAL A 75 -3.27 1.02 19.47
C VAL A 75 -4.19 0.01 18.77
N ARG A 76 -4.14 -0.05 17.44
CA ARG A 76 -4.89 -1.04 16.66
C ARG A 76 -4.24 -1.27 15.31
N THR A 77 -4.30 -2.51 14.84
CA THR A 77 -3.98 -2.88 13.46
C THR A 77 -5.24 -3.40 12.78
N LEU A 78 -5.54 -2.88 11.59
CA LEU A 78 -6.65 -3.28 10.74
C LEU A 78 -6.08 -4.11 9.59
N PRO A 79 -6.50 -5.38 9.42
CA PRO A 79 -6.11 -6.14 8.22
C PRO A 79 -6.69 -5.47 6.97
N ALA A 80 -6.05 -5.65 5.82
CA ALA A 80 -6.47 -5.04 4.56
C ALA A 80 -7.98 -5.22 4.26
N ALA A 81 -8.53 -6.41 4.49
CA ALA A 81 -9.96 -6.68 4.27
C ALA A 81 -10.91 -5.88 5.19
N ALA A 82 -10.47 -5.52 6.39
CA ALA A 82 -11.25 -4.68 7.31
C ALA A 82 -11.05 -3.17 7.05
N ALA A 83 -9.95 -2.80 6.39
CA ALA A 83 -9.68 -1.43 5.93
C ALA A 83 -10.27 -1.15 4.53
N GLU A 84 -10.64 -2.19 3.79
CA GLU A 84 -11.18 -2.11 2.44
C GLU A 84 -12.55 -1.41 2.44
N MET A 85 -12.67 -0.33 1.66
CA MET A 85 -13.91 0.40 1.47
C MET A 85 -14.66 -0.11 0.23
N PRO A 86 -16.01 -0.09 0.24
CA PRO A 86 -16.80 -0.34 -0.96
C PRO A 86 -16.49 0.71 -2.02
N THR A 87 -16.64 0.33 -3.29
CA THR A 87 -16.42 1.23 -4.43
C THR A 87 -17.63 1.21 -5.36
N SER A 88 -17.97 2.39 -5.90
CA SER A 88 -18.97 2.57 -6.96
C SER A 88 -18.33 2.99 -8.28
N CYS A 89 -17.00 2.93 -8.38
CA CYS A 89 -16.27 3.35 -9.57
C CYS A 89 -16.60 2.44 -10.75
N GLN A 90 -16.91 3.05 -11.90
CA GLN A 90 -17.07 2.36 -13.18
C GLN A 90 -15.96 2.86 -14.11
N MET A 91 -14.79 2.22 -14.02
CA MET A 91 -13.63 2.63 -14.81
C MET A 91 -13.81 2.30 -16.30
N GLN A 92 -13.49 3.26 -17.17
CA GLN A 92 -13.32 2.98 -18.60
C GLN A 92 -12.10 2.09 -18.82
N ARG A 93 -12.28 1.00 -19.56
CA ARG A 93 -11.24 0.00 -19.82
C ARG A 93 -10.61 0.25 -21.20
N PRO A 94 -9.28 0.13 -21.36
CA PRO A 94 -8.61 0.11 -22.66
C PRO A 94 -8.84 -1.17 -23.46
#